data_AF-A0A948YEG4-F1
#
_entry.id   AF-A0A948YEG4-F1
#
_cell.length_a   1.000
_cell.length_b   1.000
_cell.length_c   1.000
_cell.angle_alpha   90.00
_cell.angle_beta   90.00
_cell.angle_gamma   90.00
#
_symmetry.space_group_name_H-M   'P 1'
#
loop_
_entity.id
_entity.type
_entity.pdbx_description
1 polymer ?
#
loop_
_entity_poly.entity_id
_entity_poly.type
_entity_poly.pdbx_seq_one_letter_code
_entity_poly.pdbx_strand_id
1 'polypeptide(L)'
;MKLFISILLAGVLLASLSVGLDEEAMKIHDASFERAMVAFGLAKGLNSVISLLQGTEFTFTPVGVGFNFSIGEVLDPLNDMVERFSLVMLFASISLGIQKLLLILSTKMFLQVVLALSIVTSLLGLWIKKAQNTSFFVFSMKMVFLLLILRFAAVLFVYSSEY
;
A
#
# COMPACT_ATOMS: atom_id res chain seq x y z
N MET A 1 4.38 16.05 33.33
CA MET A 1 3.47 15.76 32.20
C MET A 1 3.61 16.75 31.03
N LYS A 2 3.48 18.07 31.24
CA LYS A 2 3.57 19.06 30.14
C LYS A 2 4.89 19.01 29.35
N LEU A 3 6.02 18.94 30.06
CA LEU A 3 7.35 18.84 29.46
C LEU A 3 7.51 17.61 28.56
N PHE A 4 7.00 16.46 28.99
CA PHE A 4 7.01 15.22 28.22
C PHE A 4 6.21 15.33 26.92
N ILE A 5 5.00 15.91 26.97
CA ILE A 5 4.17 16.14 25.78
C ILE A 5 4.85 17.10 24.81
N SER A 6 5.52 18.14 25.31
CA SER A 6 6.28 19.06 24.46
C SER A 6 7.45 18.39 23.75
N ILE A 7 8.21 17.53 24.46
CA ILE A 7 9.31 16.75 23.86
C ILE A 7 8.77 15.81 22.78
N LEU A 8 7.67 15.11 23.06
CA LEU A 8 7.03 14.21 22.10
C LEU A 8 6.61 14.96 20.83
N LEU A 9 5.88 16.08 20.98
CA LEU A 9 5.42 16.90 19.85
C LEU A 9 6.58 17.48 19.04
N ALA A 10 7.66 17.90 19.71
CA ALA A 10 8.86 18.39 19.04
C ALA A 10 9.57 17.28 18.26
N GLY A 11 9.71 16.09 18.84
CA GLY A 11 10.30 14.93 18.15
C GLY A 11 9.50 14.53 16.91
N VAL A 12 8.18 14.52 17.04
CA VAL A 12 7.26 14.23 15.92
C VAL A 12 7.36 15.29 14.82
N LEU A 13 7.47 16.57 15.17
CA LEU A 13 7.67 17.65 14.19
C LEU A 13 8.96 17.46 13.40
N LEU A 14 10.06 17.15 14.09
CA LEU A 14 11.36 16.89 13.45
C LEU A 14 11.29 15.66 12.53
N ALA A 15 10.67 14.58 12.98
CA ALA A 15 10.44 13.40 12.15
C ALA A 15 9.59 13.70 10.92
N SER A 16 8.53 14.51 11.06
CA SER A 16 7.65 14.88 9.95
C SER A 16 8.36 15.67 8.85
N LEU A 17 9.44 16.39 9.18
CA LEU A 17 10.24 17.20 8.26
C LEU A 17 11.33 16.39 7.54
N SER A 18 11.50 15.11 7.88
CA SER A 18 12.53 14.27 7.27
C SER A 18 12.15 13.83 5.85
N VAL A 19 12.65 14.56 4.85
CA VAL A 19 12.39 14.30 3.42
C VAL A 19 12.95 12.95 2.98
N GLY A 20 14.09 12.51 3.52
CA GLY A 20 14.73 11.25 3.15
C GLY A 20 13.92 10.00 3.47
N LEU A 21 13.10 10.01 4.54
CA LEU A 21 12.25 8.87 4.89
C LEU A 21 11.12 8.67 3.87
N ASP A 22 10.63 9.76 3.28
CA ASP A 22 9.54 9.74 2.30
C ASP A 22 10.01 9.20 0.95
N GLU A 23 11.19 9.61 0.50
CA GLU A 23 11.75 9.17 -0.79
C GLU A 23 12.05 7.68 -0.80
N GLU A 24 12.67 7.16 0.27
CA GLU A 24 12.99 5.74 0.37
C GLU A 24 11.73 4.89 0.46
N ALA A 25 10.75 5.29 1.28
CA ALA A 25 9.46 4.61 1.35
C ALA A 25 8.74 4.61 -0.01
N MET A 26 8.80 5.72 -0.75
CA MET A 26 8.19 5.78 -2.09
C MET A 26 8.86 4.81 -3.06
N LYS A 27 10.19 4.71 -3.01
CA LYS A 27 10.99 3.84 -3.88
C LYS A 27 10.75 2.35 -3.60
N ILE A 28 10.75 1.95 -2.32
CA ILE A 28 10.46 0.57 -1.91
C ILE A 28 9.04 0.17 -2.35
N HIS A 29 8.08 1.08 -2.14
CA HIS A 29 6.70 0.87 -2.55
C HIS A 29 6.57 0.71 -4.06
N ASP A 30 7.18 1.60 -4.85
CA ASP A 30 7.10 1.57 -6.31
C ASP A 30 7.70 0.30 -6.91
N ALA A 31 8.83 -0.16 -6.38
CA ALA A 31 9.43 -1.43 -6.79
C ALA A 31 8.49 -2.62 -6.50
N SER A 32 7.75 -2.58 -5.39
CA SER A 32 6.80 -3.64 -5.04
C SER A 32 5.55 -3.60 -5.91
N PHE A 33 5.03 -2.40 -6.20
CA PHE A 33 3.90 -2.20 -7.09
C PHE A 33 4.21 -2.62 -8.53
N GLU A 34 5.38 -2.23 -9.05
CA GLU A 34 5.83 -2.64 -10.40
C GLU A 34 5.95 -4.15 -10.51
N ARG A 35 6.62 -4.80 -9.55
CA ARG A 35 6.75 -6.27 -9.50
C ARG A 35 5.38 -6.94 -9.50
N ALA A 36 4.41 -6.41 -8.75
CA ALA A 36 3.08 -6.97 -8.71
C ALA A 36 2.33 -6.88 -10.05
N MET A 37 2.41 -5.71 -10.69
CA MET A 37 1.79 -5.46 -12.00
C MET A 37 2.43 -6.29 -13.11
N VAL A 38 3.76 -6.38 -13.13
CA VAL A 38 4.50 -7.19 -14.10
C VAL A 38 4.14 -8.67 -13.93
N ALA A 39 4.17 -9.19 -12.70
CA ALA A 39 3.79 -10.58 -12.43
C ALA A 39 2.33 -10.87 -12.83
N PHE A 40 1.40 -9.94 -12.56
CA PHE A 40 0.02 -10.06 -13.02
C PHE A 40 -0.08 -10.13 -14.55
N GLY A 41 0.59 -9.22 -15.25
CA GLY A 41 0.60 -9.19 -16.71
C GLY A 41 1.19 -10.45 -17.33
N LEU A 42 2.32 -10.93 -16.79
CA LEU A 42 2.94 -12.19 -17.21
C LEU A 42 2.02 -13.38 -16.97
N ALA A 43 1.38 -13.48 -15.80
CA ALA A 43 0.44 -14.53 -15.50
C ALA A 43 -0.75 -14.51 -16.47
N LYS A 44 -1.30 -13.34 -16.78
CA LYS A 44 -2.42 -13.23 -17.73
C LYS A 44 -2.00 -13.56 -19.17
N GLY A 45 -0.78 -13.21 -19.56
CA GLY A 45 -0.17 -13.60 -20.82
C GLY A 45 -0.02 -15.11 -20.93
N LEU A 46 0.55 -15.75 -19.90
CA LEU A 46 0.68 -17.21 -19.82
C LEU A 46 -0.68 -17.91 -19.86
N ASN A 47 -1.65 -17.44 -19.08
CA ASN A 47 -3.02 -17.94 -19.10
C ASN A 47 -3.59 -17.92 -20.53
N SER A 48 -3.41 -16.81 -21.24
CA SER A 48 -3.89 -16.67 -22.62
C SER A 48 -3.24 -17.67 -23.57
N VAL A 49 -1.92 -17.89 -23.46
CA VAL A 49 -1.19 -18.88 -24.28
C VAL A 49 -1.64 -20.30 -23.96
N ILE A 50 -1.80 -20.64 -22.67
CA ILE A 50 -2.25 -21.97 -22.24
C ILE A 50 -3.66 -22.24 -22.75
N SER A 51 -4.59 -21.30 -22.61
CA SER A 51 -5.96 -21.45 -23.12
C SER A 51 -6.02 -21.69 -24.63
N LEU A 52 -5.11 -21.10 -25.43
CA LEU A 52 -5.02 -21.37 -26.88
C LEU A 52 -4.57 -22.81 -27.18
N LEU A 53 -3.62 -23.34 -26.40
CA LEU A 53 -3.16 -24.72 -26.53
C LEU A 53 -4.23 -25.72 -26.08
N GLN A 54 -4.99 -25.40 -25.04
CA GLN A 54 -6.12 -26.21 -24.57
C GLN A 54 -7.26 -26.27 -25.60
N GLY A 55 -7.54 -25.14 -26.27
CA GLY A 55 -8.51 -25.07 -27.36
C GLY A 55 -8.08 -25.80 -28.64
N THR A 56 -6.83 -26.28 -28.71
CA THR A 56 -6.33 -27.11 -29.81
C THR A 56 -6.58 -28.57 -29.48
N GLU A 57 -7.81 -29.05 -29.74
CA GLU A 57 -8.16 -30.46 -29.58
C GLU A 57 -7.39 -31.33 -30.59
N PHE A 58 -6.45 -32.13 -30.11
CA PHE A 58 -5.98 -33.29 -30.86
C PHE A 58 -6.92 -34.47 -30.55
N THR A 59 -7.89 -34.72 -31.42
CA THR A 59 -8.74 -35.91 -31.36
C THR A 59 -7.91 -37.12 -31.82
N PHE A 60 -7.15 -37.72 -30.90
CA PHE A 60 -6.59 -39.05 -31.11
C PHE A 60 -7.63 -40.07 -30.62
N THR A 61 -8.22 -40.82 -31.55
CA THR A 61 -9.12 -41.95 -31.24
C THR A 61 -8.34 -43.26 -31.43
N PRO A 62 -7.57 -43.75 -30.45
CA PRO A 62 -6.94 -45.04 -30.56
C PRO A 62 -7.99 -46.13 -30.35
N VAL A 63 -8.42 -46.77 -31.45
CA VAL A 63 -8.99 -48.13 -31.42
C VAL A 63 -10.25 -48.29 -30.53
N GLY A 64 -11.36 -47.65 -30.89
CA GLY A 64 -12.73 -48.09 -30.53
C GLY A 64 -13.15 -48.07 -29.04
N VAL A 65 -12.23 -47.77 -28.12
CA VAL A 65 -12.50 -47.50 -26.69
C VAL A 65 -12.09 -46.05 -26.46
N GLY A 66 -13.07 -45.14 -26.43
CA GLY A 66 -12.84 -43.71 -26.35
C GLY A 66 -12.28 -43.28 -25.00
N PHE A 67 -10.97 -43.40 -24.79
CA PHE A 67 -10.26 -42.60 -23.80
C PHE A 67 -9.80 -41.31 -24.47
N ASN A 68 -10.59 -40.25 -24.32
CA ASN A 68 -10.22 -38.92 -24.79
C ASN A 68 -9.23 -38.31 -23.79
N PHE A 69 -7.92 -38.54 -23.96
CA PHE A 69 -6.92 -37.73 -23.27
C PHE A 69 -6.64 -36.50 -24.15
N SER A 70 -7.33 -35.40 -23.87
CA SER A 70 -7.04 -34.12 -24.52
C SER A 70 -5.79 -33.51 -23.89
N ILE A 71 -4.88 -32.96 -24.70
CA ILE A 71 -3.79 -32.10 -24.22
C ILE A 71 -4.34 -30.95 -23.36
N GLY A 72 -5.58 -30.53 -23.60
CA GLY A 72 -6.27 -29.53 -22.79
C GLY A 72 -6.41 -29.94 -21.32
N GLU A 73 -6.85 -31.17 -21.06
CA GLU A 73 -7.08 -31.70 -19.70
C GLU A 73 -5.77 -31.83 -18.90
N VAL A 74 -4.64 -32.09 -19.59
CA VAL A 74 -3.32 -32.14 -18.95
C VAL A 74 -2.84 -30.74 -18.54
N LEU A 75 -3.24 -29.71 -19.28
CA LEU A 75 -2.88 -28.32 -19.01
C LEU A 75 -3.84 -27.63 -18.03
N ASP A 76 -5.04 -28.18 -17.79
CA ASP A 76 -6.04 -27.61 -16.88
C ASP A 76 -5.49 -27.27 -15.49
N PRO A 77 -4.75 -28.17 -14.80
CA PRO A 77 -4.21 -27.84 -13.48
C PRO A 77 -3.23 -26.65 -13.52
N LEU A 78 -2.46 -26.51 -14.59
CA LEU A 78 -1.53 -25.39 -14.75
C LEU A 78 -2.27 -24.09 -15.04
N ASN A 79 -3.27 -24.12 -15.93
CA ASN A 79 -4.12 -22.96 -16.20
C ASN A 79 -4.78 -22.44 -14.92
N ASP A 80 -5.37 -23.34 -14.12
CA ASP A 80 -6.02 -23.00 -12.85
C ASP A 80 -5.05 -22.34 -11.86
N MET A 81 -3.82 -22.84 -11.77
CA MET A 81 -2.79 -22.25 -10.91
C MET A 81 -2.38 -20.85 -11.38
N VAL A 82 -2.19 -20.67 -12.69
CA VAL A 82 -1.83 -19.37 -13.28
C VAL A 82 -2.97 -18.38 -13.14
N GLU A 83 -4.22 -18.81 -13.32
CA GLU A 83 -5.40 -17.97 -13.14
C GLU A 83 -5.50 -17.48 -11.68
N ARG A 84 -5.41 -18.40 -10.71
CA ARG A 84 -5.44 -18.05 -9.28
C ARG A 84 -4.28 -17.14 -8.90
N PHE A 85 -3.08 -17.42 -9.38
CA PHE A 85 -1.93 -16.55 -9.16
C PHE A 85 -2.17 -15.16 -9.75
N SER A 86 -2.69 -15.06 -10.98
CA SER A 86 -3.02 -13.78 -11.60
C SER A 86 -4.04 -12.98 -10.78
N LEU A 87 -5.06 -13.63 -10.23
CA LEU A 87 -6.04 -12.98 -9.35
C LEU A 87 -5.40 -12.45 -8.07
N VAL A 88 -4.53 -13.23 -7.43
CA VAL A 88 -3.79 -12.79 -6.24
C VAL A 88 -2.91 -11.59 -6.56
N MET A 89 -2.19 -11.61 -7.69
CA MET A 89 -1.36 -10.48 -8.11
C MET A 89 -2.17 -9.25 -8.48
N LEU A 90 -3.38 -9.42 -9.04
CA LEU A 90 -4.32 -8.32 -9.27
C LEU A 90 -4.74 -7.66 -7.95
N PHE A 91 -5.15 -8.45 -6.95
CA PHE A 91 -5.52 -7.91 -5.63
C PHE A 91 -4.33 -7.25 -4.92
N ALA A 92 -3.13 -7.84 -5.03
CA ALA A 92 -1.91 -7.24 -4.52
C ALA A 92 -1.64 -5.88 -5.18
N SER A 93 -1.77 -5.81 -6.51
CA SER A 93 -1.61 -4.58 -7.27
C SER A 93 -2.63 -3.52 -6.87
N ILE A 94 -3.91 -3.89 -6.69
CA ILE A 94 -4.95 -2.95 -6.23
C ILE A 94 -4.61 -2.41 -4.83
N SER A 95 -4.20 -3.29 -3.91
CA SER A 95 -3.82 -2.92 -2.54
C SER A 95 -2.64 -1.94 -2.53
N LEU A 96 -1.58 -2.26 -3.27
CA LEU A 96 -0.41 -1.40 -3.45
C LEU A 96 -0.79 -0.09 -4.16
N GLY A 97 -1.72 -0.11 -5.12
CA GLY A 97 -2.23 1.11 -5.76
C GLY A 97 -2.91 2.06 -4.77
N ILE A 98 -3.73 1.53 -3.86
CA ILE A 98 -4.37 2.32 -2.79
C ILE A 98 -3.30 2.88 -1.84
N GLN A 99 -2.31 2.07 -1.46
CA GLN A 99 -1.20 2.50 -0.62
C GLN A 99 -0.37 3.61 -1.26
N LYS A 100 -0.10 3.54 -2.58
CA LYS A 100 0.56 4.61 -3.35
C LYS A 100 -0.18 5.94 -3.23
N LEU A 101 -1.51 5.92 -3.35
CA LEU A 101 -2.32 7.14 -3.20
C LEU A 101 -2.20 7.72 -1.79
N LEU A 102 -2.23 6.88 -0.76
CA LEU A 102 -2.03 7.31 0.62
C LEU A 102 -0.63 7.88 0.87
N LEU A 103 0.42 7.25 0.32
CA LEU A 103 1.79 7.76 0.38
C LEU A 103 1.91 9.13 -0.28
N ILE A 104 1.40 9.29 -1.51
CA ILE A 104 1.41 10.58 -2.21
C ILE A 104 0.68 11.65 -1.40
N LEU A 105 -0.46 11.32 -0.79
CA LEU A 105 -1.20 12.27 0.06
C LEU A 105 -0.43 12.64 1.33
N SER A 106 0.19 11.65 1.98
CA SER A 106 1.02 11.83 3.18
C SER A 106 2.22 12.73 2.95
N THR A 107 2.86 12.63 1.79
CA THR A 107 4.08 13.38 1.45
C THR A 107 3.79 14.77 0.87
N LYS A 108 2.52 15.15 0.68
CA LYS A 108 2.19 16.50 0.21
C LYS A 108 2.64 17.56 1.21
N MET A 109 3.32 18.58 0.69
CA MET A 109 3.72 19.77 1.45
C MET A 109 2.54 20.40 2.20
N PHE A 110 1.35 20.43 1.61
CA PHE A 110 0.14 20.92 2.28
C PHE A 110 -0.11 20.21 3.62
N LEU A 111 -0.03 18.87 3.64
CA LEU A 111 -0.29 18.09 4.84
C LEU A 111 0.80 18.31 5.90
N GLN A 112 2.06 18.38 5.47
CA GLN A 112 3.19 18.69 6.36
C GLN A 112 3.05 20.09 7.01
N VAL A 113 2.66 21.11 6.24
CA VAL A 113 2.46 22.48 6.75
C VAL A 113 1.30 22.54 7.75
N VAL A 114 0.16 21.90 7.43
CA VAL A 114 -1.00 21.88 8.32
C VAL A 114 -0.71 21.12 9.61
N LEU A 115 0.03 20.01 9.53
CA LEU A 115 0.49 19.26 10.70
C LEU A 115 1.44 20.10 11.56
N ALA A 116 2.43 20.74 10.94
CA ALA A 116 3.39 21.60 11.64
C ALA A 116 2.70 22.76 12.36
N LEU A 117 1.75 23.44 11.70
CA LEU A 117 0.98 24.53 12.30
C LEU A 117 0.11 24.03 13.46
N SER A 118 -0.51 22.86 13.33
CA SER A 118 -1.30 22.24 14.40
C SER A 118 -0.44 21.87 15.62
N ILE A 119 0.77 21.37 15.38
CA ILE A 119 1.74 21.09 16.46
C ILE A 119 2.19 22.37 17.16
N VAL A 120 2.56 23.41 16.41
CA VAL A 120 3.01 24.70 16.97
C VAL A 120 1.91 25.36 17.79
N THR A 121 0.68 25.40 17.27
CA THR A 121 -0.48 25.95 18.01
C THR A 121 -0.77 25.16 19.29
N SER A 122 -0.68 23.83 19.24
CA SER A 122 -0.82 22.96 20.42
C SER A 122 0.31 23.18 21.43
N LEU A 123 1.56 23.34 20.99
CA LEU A 123 2.70 23.64 21.85
C LEU A 123 2.50 24.97 22.57
N LEU A 124 2.16 26.04 21.85
CA LEU A 124 1.89 27.35 22.46
C LEU A 124 0.71 27.28 23.46
N GLY A 125 -0.36 26.55 23.11
CA GLY A 125 -1.52 26.33 23.97
C GLY A 125 -1.19 25.56 25.26
N LEU A 126 -0.20 24.67 25.26
CA LEU A 126 0.23 23.93 26.44
C LEU A 126 0.87 24.83 27.52
N TRP A 127 1.56 25.89 27.12
CA TRP A 127 2.25 26.79 28.06
C TRP A 127 1.35 27.94 28.55
N ILE A 128 0.29 28.27 27.81
CA ILE A 128 -0.66 29.31 28.20
C ILE A 128 -1.82 28.68 28.99
N LYS A 129 -1.83 28.81 30.33
CA LYS A 129 -2.86 28.23 31.22
C LYS A 129 -4.31 28.52 30.78
N LYS A 130 -4.58 29.71 30.25
CA LYS A 130 -5.91 30.13 29.78
C LYS A 130 -6.34 29.41 28.48
N ALA A 131 -5.39 28.99 27.65
CA ALA A 131 -5.66 28.32 26.38
C ALA A 131 -5.97 26.82 26.57
N GLN A 132 -5.47 26.20 27.63
CA GLN A 132 -5.61 24.75 27.87
C GLN A 132 -7.06 24.27 28.00
N ASN A 133 -7.96 25.13 28.49
CA ASN A 133 -9.37 24.78 28.71
C ASN A 133 -10.30 25.29 27.60
N THR A 134 -9.74 25.66 26.44
CA THR A 134 -10.53 26.11 25.30
C THR A 134 -10.87 24.94 24.38
N SER A 135 -12.07 24.95 23.79
CA SER A 135 -12.46 23.98 22.76
C SER A 135 -11.47 23.94 21.58
N PHE A 136 -10.84 25.10 21.30
CA PHE A 136 -9.81 25.23 20.27
C PHE A 136 -8.55 24.39 20.55
N PHE A 137 -8.08 24.33 21.80
CA PHE A 137 -6.92 23.51 22.16
C PHE A 137 -7.20 22.02 21.98
N VAL A 138 -8.38 21.55 22.41
CA VAL A 138 -8.81 20.15 22.23
C VAL A 138 -8.95 19.83 20.75
N PHE A 139 -9.51 20.75 19.95
CA PHE A 139 -9.61 20.60 18.50
C PHE A 139 -8.25 20.51 17.83
N SER A 140 -7.28 21.38 18.18
CA SER A 140 -5.93 21.34 17.63
C SER A 140 -5.22 20.01 17.94
N MET A 141 -5.33 19.51 19.19
CA MET A 141 -4.77 18.20 19.56
C MET A 141 -5.40 17.03 18.77
N LYS A 142 -6.71 17.07 18.53
CA LYS A 142 -7.39 16.08 17.67
C LYS A 142 -6.89 16.15 16.23
N MET A 143 -6.68 17.35 15.70
CA MET A 143 -6.13 17.55 14.35
C MET A 143 -4.70 17.02 14.26
N VAL A 144 -3.85 17.29 15.25
CA VAL A 144 -2.50 16.69 15.31
C VAL A 144 -2.59 15.17 15.25
N PHE A 145 -3.44 14.54 16.06
CA PHE A 145 -3.58 13.08 16.06
C PHE A 145 -4.02 12.52 14.70
N LEU A 146 -5.05 13.11 14.09
CA LEU A 146 -5.57 12.67 12.79
C LEU A 146 -4.55 12.85 11.67
N LEU A 147 -3.86 13.99 11.64
CA LEU A 147 -2.83 14.28 10.64
C LEU A 147 -1.59 13.41 10.83
N LEU A 148 -1.26 13.02 12.06
CA LEU A 148 -0.17 12.07 12.32
C LEU A 148 -0.46 10.68 11.79
N ILE A 149 -1.68 10.19 11.97
CA ILE A 149 -2.09 8.93 11.38
C ILE A 149 -1.96 9.03 9.86
N LEU A 150 -2.49 10.08 9.24
CA LEU A 150 -2.43 10.24 7.79
C LEU A 150 -0.97 10.36 7.28
N ARG A 151 -0.10 11.02 8.05
CA ARG A 151 1.32 11.18 7.71
C ARG A 151 2.09 9.86 7.84
N PHE A 152 2.02 9.22 9.00
CA PHE A 152 2.93 8.12 9.33
C PHE A 152 2.36 6.74 9.02
N ALA A 153 1.04 6.55 8.88
CA ALA A 153 0.46 5.22 8.63
C ALA A 153 0.99 4.60 7.34
N ALA A 154 1.02 5.37 6.25
CA ALA A 154 1.49 4.88 4.95
C ALA A 154 3.00 4.59 4.95
N VAL A 155 3.79 5.47 5.57
CA VAL A 155 5.25 5.31 5.66
C VAL A 155 5.62 4.10 6.52
N LEU A 156 4.99 3.96 7.70
CA LEU A 156 5.22 2.82 8.60
C LEU A 156 4.84 1.50 7.95
N PHE A 157 3.75 1.48 7.17
CA PHE A 157 3.32 0.27 6.47
C PHE A 157 4.40 -0.21 5.49
N VAL A 158 4.99 0.69 4.70
CA VAL A 158 6.06 0.34 3.76
C VAL A 158 7.29 -0.21 4.47
N TYR A 159 7.75 0.44 5.53
CA TYR A 159 8.91 -0.08 6.27
C TYR A 159 8.61 -1.40 6.99
N SER A 160 7.36 -1.64 7.39
CA SER A 160 6.97 -2.90 8.02
C SER A 160 6.95 -4.08 7.06
N SER A 161 6.77 -3.83 5.76
CA SER A 161 6.77 -4.87 4.72
C SER A 161 8.16 -5.17 4.15
N GLU A 162 9.18 -4.42 4.56
CA GLU A 162 10.56 -4.60 4.15
C GLU A 162 11.32 -5.68 4.98
N TYR A 163 10.74 -6.11 6.11
CA TYR A 163 11.33 -7.11 7.04
C TYR A 163 10.51 -8.40 7.11
#